data_AF-A0A969U6Z2-F1
#
_entry.id   AF-A0A969U6Z2-F1
#
_cell.length_a   1.000
_cell.length_b   1.000
_cell.length_c   1.000
_cell.angle_alpha   90.00
_cell.angle_beta   90.00
_cell.angle_gamma   90.00
#
_symmetry.space_group_name_H-M   'P 1'
#
loop_
_entity.id
_entity.type
_entity.pdbx_description
1 polymer ?
#
loop_
_entity_poly.entity_id
_entity_poly.type
_entity_poly.pdbx_seq_one_letter_code
_entity_poly.pdbx_strand_id
1 'polypeptide(L)'
;PVFSLDDERVKGKVTQATTEKLESNNLGLSRSSRASNMSWPPKRLPFTRQEADIILSLVPSVARSQQFDFAATRATATDGSLANYQIVHFATHGIANSQNPELSGILMSMVDDKGNLVNGFLRLTDIFNLKLAANLVVLSACQTGLGQNIQGEGMVGLTRGFMYAGAQRVGVSLWNVDDEGTSVLMQKFYQKMLQEKLAPAAALRAAQMELMSQEKWRSPYYWAAFMLQGEWK
;
A
#
# COMPACT_ATOMS: atom_id res chain seq x y z
N PRO A 1 1.18 2.57 8.80
CA PRO A 1 2.36 3.46 9.01
C PRO A 1 2.00 4.74 9.80
N VAL A 2 3.01 5.52 10.22
CA VAL A 2 2.86 6.87 10.85
C VAL A 2 3.42 7.93 9.90
N PHE A 3 2.59 8.88 9.48
CA PHE A 3 2.93 9.79 8.38
C PHE A 3 3.36 11.19 8.81
N SER A 4 3.01 11.61 10.03
CA SER A 4 3.20 13.00 10.42
C SER A 4 3.43 13.14 11.92
N LEU A 5 4.06 14.25 12.30
CA LEU A 5 4.43 14.55 13.67
C LEU A 5 3.23 14.99 14.55
N ASP A 6 2.11 15.37 13.92
CA ASP A 6 0.83 15.67 14.58
C ASP A 6 -0.03 14.41 14.81
N ASP A 7 0.45 13.22 14.44
CA ASP A 7 -0.23 11.96 14.71
C ASP A 7 -0.27 11.69 16.22
N GLU A 8 -1.44 11.33 16.75
CA GLU A 8 -1.67 11.06 18.18
C GLU A 8 -0.73 10.00 18.78
N ARG A 9 -0.15 9.13 17.95
CA ARG A 9 0.78 8.08 18.38
C ARG A 9 2.18 8.61 18.68
N VAL A 10 2.54 9.79 18.17
CA VAL A 10 3.87 10.39 18.32
C VAL A 10 4.00 11.04 19.69
N LYS A 11 4.96 10.55 20.49
CA LYS A 11 5.26 11.09 21.82
C LYS A 11 6.50 11.99 21.77
N GLY A 12 6.32 13.30 21.69
CA GLY A 12 7.43 14.26 21.69
C GLY A 12 7.03 15.66 21.20
N LYS A 13 7.80 16.71 21.54
CA LYS A 13 7.54 18.07 21.04
C LYS A 13 8.10 18.23 19.62
N VAL A 14 7.20 18.48 18.67
CA VAL A 14 7.51 18.82 17.27
C VAL A 14 8.11 20.23 17.21
N THR A 15 9.26 20.40 16.54
CA THR A 15 9.82 21.75 16.30
C THR A 15 9.66 22.18 14.84
N GLN A 16 9.46 23.47 14.59
CA GLN A 16 9.25 24.04 13.25
C GLN A 16 10.43 23.78 12.29
N ALA A 17 11.66 23.72 12.83
CA ALA A 17 12.88 23.44 12.08
C ALA A 17 12.93 22.00 11.49
N THR A 18 12.19 21.06 12.08
CA THR A 18 12.07 19.68 11.57
C THR A 18 11.28 19.66 10.26
N THR A 19 10.29 20.54 10.09
CA THR A 19 9.37 20.56 8.93
C THR A 19 10.01 21.12 7.66
N GLU A 20 10.87 22.15 7.75
CA GLU A 20 11.57 22.73 6.58
C GLU A 20 12.71 21.84 6.05
N LYS A 21 13.32 21.03 6.92
CA LYS A 21 14.33 20.02 6.53
C LYS A 21 13.73 18.87 5.71
N LEU A 22 12.41 18.72 5.75
CA LEU A 22 11.61 17.67 5.12
C LEU A 22 11.41 17.95 3.62
N GLU A 23 11.07 19.19 3.25
CA GLU A 23 10.93 19.59 1.84
C GLU A 23 12.27 19.59 1.10
N SER A 24 13.37 19.88 1.81
CA SER A 24 14.72 19.94 1.23
C SER A 24 15.39 18.57 1.09
N ASN A 25 15.22 17.64 2.06
CA ASN A 25 15.83 16.31 2.00
C ASN A 25 15.06 15.30 1.13
N ASN A 26 13.81 15.61 0.77
CA ASN A 26 12.93 14.69 0.08
C ASN A 26 12.38 15.30 -1.22
N LEU A 27 13.24 15.98 -1.99
CA LEU A 27 12.92 16.56 -3.30
C LEU A 27 12.13 15.62 -4.21
N GLY A 28 12.45 14.32 -4.19
CA GLY A 28 11.69 13.29 -4.92
C GLY A 28 10.25 13.18 -4.41
N LEU A 29 10.04 13.02 -3.10
CA LEU A 29 8.71 12.92 -2.49
C LEU A 29 7.91 14.22 -2.63
N SER A 30 8.55 15.39 -2.48
CA SER A 30 7.90 16.70 -2.69
C SER A 30 7.52 16.94 -4.14
N ARG A 31 8.29 16.42 -5.11
CA ARG A 31 7.92 16.43 -6.53
C ARG A 31 6.76 15.47 -6.80
N SER A 32 6.80 14.26 -6.22
CA SER A 32 5.74 13.27 -6.39
C SER A 32 4.42 13.70 -5.75
N SER A 33 4.45 14.29 -4.56
CA SER A 33 3.24 14.73 -3.85
C SER A 33 2.48 15.84 -4.60
N ARG A 34 3.22 16.78 -5.20
CA ARG A 34 2.65 17.83 -6.06
C ARG A 34 2.01 17.26 -7.33
N ALA A 35 2.56 16.17 -7.88
CA ALA A 35 2.02 15.51 -9.06
C ALA A 35 0.78 14.65 -8.76
N SER A 36 0.57 14.20 -7.52
CA SER A 36 -0.46 13.23 -7.14
C SER A 36 -1.69 13.84 -6.44
N ASN A 37 -1.82 15.17 -6.36
CA ASN A 37 -2.88 15.87 -5.62
C ASN A 37 -3.08 15.37 -4.16
N MET A 38 -2.03 14.84 -3.54
CA MET A 38 -2.09 14.34 -2.17
C MET A 38 -2.00 15.52 -1.20
N SER A 39 -2.88 15.56 -0.19
CA SER A 39 -2.75 16.46 0.95
C SER A 39 -1.41 16.23 1.66
N TRP A 40 -0.72 17.31 2.02
CA TRP A 40 0.53 17.26 2.77
C TRP A 40 0.42 18.06 4.08
N PRO A 41 0.76 17.47 5.25
CA PRO A 41 1.14 16.06 5.44
C PRO A 41 -0.02 15.09 5.12
N PRO A 42 0.28 13.83 4.76
CA PRO A 42 -0.76 12.84 4.49
C PRO A 42 -1.59 12.56 5.74
N LYS A 43 -2.91 12.46 5.57
CA LYS A 43 -3.83 12.14 6.66
C LYS A 43 -3.59 10.71 7.17
N ARG A 44 -3.85 10.48 8.46
CA ARG A 44 -3.88 9.13 9.02
C ARG A 44 -4.98 8.28 8.37
N LEU A 45 -4.67 7.01 8.15
CA LEU A 45 -5.59 5.98 7.66
C LEU A 45 -5.93 5.00 8.79
N PRO A 46 -6.86 5.31 9.70
CA PRO A 46 -7.14 4.48 10.87
C PRO A 46 -7.59 3.05 10.50
N PHE A 47 -8.34 2.86 9.41
CA PHE A 47 -8.92 1.56 9.06
C PHE A 47 -7.88 0.58 8.48
N THR A 48 -6.72 1.06 8.03
CA THR A 48 -5.59 0.18 7.63
C THR A 48 -5.08 -0.70 8.77
N ARG A 49 -5.15 -0.22 10.04
CA ARG A 49 -4.78 -1.06 11.19
C ARG A 49 -5.80 -2.17 11.41
N GLN A 50 -7.09 -1.82 11.36
CA GLN A 50 -8.17 -2.79 11.48
C GLN A 50 -8.13 -3.84 10.36
N GLU A 51 -7.86 -3.41 9.13
CA GLU A 51 -7.66 -4.28 7.96
C GLU A 51 -6.58 -5.31 8.22
N ALA A 52 -5.40 -4.86 8.61
CA ALA A 52 -4.24 -5.73 8.84
C ALA A 52 -4.46 -6.69 10.02
N ASP A 53 -5.01 -6.21 11.14
CA ASP A 53 -5.28 -7.04 12.32
C ASP A 53 -6.27 -8.18 11.97
N ILE A 54 -7.30 -7.88 11.17
CA ILE A 54 -8.28 -8.89 10.75
C ILE A 54 -7.67 -9.88 9.76
N ILE A 55 -6.92 -9.42 8.75
CA ILE A 55 -6.22 -10.32 7.82
C ILE A 55 -5.28 -11.28 8.58
N LEU A 56 -4.51 -10.75 9.53
CA LEU A 56 -3.59 -11.56 10.33
C LEU A 56 -4.32 -12.56 11.24
N SER A 57 -5.54 -12.27 11.68
CA SER A 57 -6.35 -13.23 12.45
C SER A 57 -6.77 -14.47 11.66
N LEU A 58 -6.73 -14.40 10.32
CA LEU A 58 -7.05 -15.51 9.41
C LEU A 58 -5.88 -16.48 9.22
N VAL A 59 -4.69 -16.15 9.73
CA VAL A 59 -3.44 -16.91 9.51
C VAL A 59 -2.85 -17.35 10.87
N PRO A 60 -2.33 -18.58 11.00
CA PRO A 60 -1.66 -19.02 12.22
C PRO A 60 -0.50 -18.09 12.61
N SER A 61 -0.30 -17.87 13.91
CA SER A 61 0.75 -16.97 14.44
C SER A 61 2.16 -17.31 13.97
N VAL A 62 2.46 -18.60 13.78
CA VAL A 62 3.77 -19.08 13.29
C VAL A 62 4.03 -18.78 11.82
N ALA A 63 3.00 -18.46 11.05
CA ALA A 63 3.07 -18.25 9.59
C ALA A 63 2.85 -16.78 9.19
N ARG A 64 2.84 -15.86 10.16
CA ARG A 64 2.57 -14.43 9.92
C ARG A 64 3.63 -13.53 10.54
N SER A 65 3.79 -12.34 9.95
CA SER A 65 4.61 -11.25 10.47
C SER A 65 3.87 -9.94 10.26
N GLN A 66 4.15 -8.96 11.10
CA GLN A 66 3.49 -7.66 11.07
C GLN A 66 4.48 -6.55 11.34
N GLN A 67 4.36 -5.45 10.59
CA GLN A 67 5.14 -4.24 10.75
C GLN A 67 4.16 -3.08 10.78
N PHE A 68 3.84 -2.60 11.98
CA PHE A 68 2.82 -1.60 12.22
C PHE A 68 3.41 -0.30 12.73
N ASP A 69 2.64 0.78 12.59
CA ASP A 69 2.98 2.08 13.16
C ASP A 69 4.44 2.45 12.84
N PHE A 70 5.24 2.81 13.85
CA PHE A 70 6.65 3.18 13.70
C PHE A 70 7.55 2.08 13.12
N ALA A 71 7.17 0.80 13.22
CA ALA A 71 7.95 -0.32 12.68
C ALA A 71 7.74 -0.55 11.17
N ALA A 72 6.66 0.01 10.60
CA ALA A 72 6.35 -0.06 9.18
C ALA A 72 7.27 0.87 8.36
N THR A 73 8.58 0.65 8.38
CA THR A 73 9.57 1.56 7.78
C THR A 73 10.01 1.12 6.37
N ARG A 74 10.61 2.05 5.61
CA ARG A 74 11.30 1.72 4.35
C ARG A 74 12.39 0.68 4.58
N ALA A 75 13.17 0.80 5.65
CA ALA A 75 14.26 -0.13 5.96
C ALA A 75 13.75 -1.56 6.16
N THR A 76 12.66 -1.73 6.92
CA THR A 76 12.02 -3.03 7.13
C THR A 76 11.48 -3.61 5.82
N ALA A 77 10.94 -2.79 4.92
CA ALA A 77 10.46 -3.25 3.62
C ALA A 77 11.60 -3.70 2.68
N THR A 78 12.84 -3.24 2.91
CA THR A 78 14.00 -3.51 2.02
C THR A 78 15.09 -4.37 2.67
N ASP A 79 14.87 -4.94 3.85
CA ASP A 79 15.87 -5.74 4.57
C ASP A 79 16.05 -7.17 4.01
N GLY A 80 15.21 -7.55 3.04
CA GLY A 80 15.21 -8.86 2.39
C GLY A 80 14.29 -9.89 3.05
N SER A 81 13.68 -9.59 4.21
CA SER A 81 12.77 -10.49 4.91
C SER A 81 11.51 -10.84 4.10
N LEU A 82 11.08 -9.93 3.22
CA LEU A 82 9.93 -10.13 2.32
C LEU A 82 10.09 -11.35 1.40
N ALA A 83 11.32 -11.79 1.12
CA ALA A 83 11.59 -12.98 0.33
C ALA A 83 11.02 -14.26 0.95
N ASN A 84 10.77 -14.27 2.27
CA ASN A 84 10.29 -15.44 3.01
C ASN A 84 8.75 -15.59 3.00
N TYR A 85 8.01 -14.66 2.39
CA TYR A 85 6.55 -14.63 2.45
C TYR A 85 5.91 -14.87 1.09
N GLN A 86 4.89 -15.73 1.07
CA GLN A 86 4.10 -16.04 -0.12
C GLN A 86 3.03 -14.98 -0.42
N ILE A 87 2.64 -14.20 0.59
CA ILE A 87 1.70 -13.10 0.48
C ILE A 87 2.30 -11.90 1.18
N VAL A 88 2.36 -10.76 0.48
CA VAL A 88 2.80 -9.48 1.06
C VAL A 88 1.67 -8.47 0.88
N HIS A 89 1.30 -7.78 1.96
CA HIS A 89 0.20 -6.83 1.95
C HIS A 89 0.66 -5.49 2.51
N PHE A 90 0.50 -4.43 1.72
CA PHE A 90 0.80 -3.05 2.11
C PHE A 90 -0.51 -2.27 2.21
N ALA A 91 -0.91 -1.91 3.44
CA ALA A 91 -2.03 -1.01 3.72
C ALA A 91 -1.51 0.39 4.08
N THR A 92 -1.52 1.30 3.11
CA THR A 92 -0.88 2.62 3.24
C THR A 92 -1.30 3.60 2.14
N HIS A 93 -0.66 4.78 2.06
CA HIS A 93 -0.80 5.70 0.94
C HIS A 93 0.09 5.28 -0.24
N GLY A 94 -0.48 5.36 -1.44
CA GLY A 94 0.23 5.19 -2.71
C GLY A 94 0.43 6.53 -3.41
N ILE A 95 1.54 6.66 -4.12
CA ILE A 95 1.82 7.81 -4.97
C ILE A 95 2.15 7.29 -6.36
N ALA A 96 1.25 7.53 -7.31
CA ALA A 96 1.50 7.32 -8.73
C ALA A 96 1.88 8.64 -9.38
N ASN A 97 3.00 8.66 -10.09
CA ASN A 97 3.43 9.82 -10.87
C ASN A 97 3.43 9.44 -12.35
N SER A 98 2.42 9.93 -13.08
CA SER A 98 2.23 9.61 -14.50
C SER A 98 3.24 10.28 -15.43
N GLN A 99 3.83 11.40 -15.02
CA GLN A 99 4.83 12.12 -15.82
C GLN A 99 6.23 11.55 -15.61
N ASN A 100 6.53 11.09 -14.40
CA ASN A 100 7.83 10.55 -13.98
C ASN A 100 7.59 9.26 -13.18
N PRO A 101 7.36 8.11 -13.84
CA PRO A 101 6.98 6.85 -13.18
C PRO A 101 7.98 6.38 -12.12
N GLU A 102 9.26 6.68 -12.27
CA GLU A 102 10.34 6.39 -11.32
C GLU A 102 10.16 7.11 -9.97
N LEU A 103 9.39 8.19 -9.96
CA LEU A 103 8.99 8.93 -8.76
C LEU A 103 7.73 8.37 -8.09
N SER A 104 7.17 7.27 -8.61
CA SER A 104 6.08 6.53 -7.94
C SER A 104 6.60 5.75 -6.75
N GLY A 105 5.73 5.47 -5.78
CA GLY A 105 6.10 4.71 -4.59
C GLY A 105 4.92 4.52 -3.63
N ILE A 106 5.19 3.90 -2.50
CA ILE A 106 4.26 3.82 -1.38
C ILE A 106 4.88 4.47 -0.15
N LEU A 107 4.04 5.07 0.69
CA LEU A 107 4.50 5.68 1.93
C LEU A 107 4.62 4.63 3.02
N MET A 108 5.78 4.55 3.62
CA MET A 108 6.05 3.87 4.88
C MET A 108 6.09 4.92 6.00
N SER A 109 6.42 4.52 7.21
CA SER A 109 6.47 5.44 8.34
C SER A 109 7.52 6.51 8.11
N MET A 110 7.08 7.77 8.20
CA MET A 110 7.89 8.98 8.02
C MET A 110 8.28 9.61 9.36
N VAL A 111 7.84 9.00 10.46
CA VAL A 111 8.18 9.36 11.83
C VAL A 111 8.61 8.09 12.57
N ASP A 112 9.65 8.18 13.40
CA ASP A 112 10.07 7.11 14.32
C ASP A 112 9.38 7.22 15.70
N ASP A 113 9.59 6.22 16.57
CA ASP A 113 8.98 6.16 17.90
C ASP A 113 9.47 7.25 18.88
N LYS A 114 10.54 7.98 18.50
CA LYS A 114 11.10 9.12 19.23
C LYS A 114 10.57 10.46 18.70
N GLY A 115 9.70 10.44 17.69
CA GLY A 115 9.17 11.65 17.06
C GLY A 115 10.16 12.35 16.12
N ASN A 116 11.18 11.65 15.63
CA ASN A 116 12.05 12.16 14.59
C ASN A 116 11.48 11.81 13.22
N LEU A 117 11.71 12.71 12.27
CA LEU A 117 11.40 12.45 10.86
C LEU A 117 12.40 11.48 10.26
N VAL A 118 11.88 10.54 9.47
CA VAL A 118 12.67 9.54 8.74
C VAL A 118 12.18 9.44 7.30
N ASN A 119 13.05 8.97 6.40
CA ASN A 119 12.63 8.73 5.02
C ASN A 119 11.78 7.44 4.92
N GLY A 120 10.47 7.63 4.92
CA GLY A 120 9.49 6.56 4.72
C GLY A 120 9.14 6.28 3.27
N PHE A 121 9.69 6.96 2.26
CA PHE A 121 9.21 6.77 0.89
C PHE A 121 9.83 5.54 0.22
N LEU A 122 9.06 4.46 0.10
CA LEU A 122 9.48 3.27 -0.65
C LEU A 122 9.22 3.50 -2.14
N ARG A 123 10.27 3.91 -2.85
CA ARG A 123 10.19 4.31 -4.25
C ARG A 123 10.17 3.11 -5.18
N LEU A 124 9.75 3.33 -6.42
CA LEU A 124 9.79 2.32 -7.46
C LEU A 124 11.19 1.74 -7.67
N THR A 125 12.25 2.55 -7.55
CA THR A 125 13.65 2.08 -7.59
C THR A 125 14.00 1.13 -6.45
N ASP A 126 13.42 1.34 -5.26
CA ASP A 126 13.61 0.45 -4.12
C ASP A 126 12.88 -0.87 -4.38
N ILE A 127 11.65 -0.77 -4.90
CA ILE A 127 10.80 -1.91 -5.25
C ILE A 127 11.48 -2.81 -6.29
N PHE A 128 12.08 -2.24 -7.34
CA PHE A 128 12.82 -3.00 -8.36
C PHE A 128 14.01 -3.81 -7.80
N ASN A 129 14.56 -3.40 -6.65
CA ASN A 129 15.68 -4.08 -5.99
C ASN A 129 15.23 -5.08 -4.92
N LEU A 130 13.91 -5.20 -4.67
CA LEU A 130 13.39 -6.22 -3.78
C LEU A 130 13.59 -7.62 -4.37
N LYS A 131 13.70 -8.60 -3.48
CA LYS A 131 13.66 -10.02 -3.82
C LYS A 131 12.42 -10.61 -3.18
N LEU A 132 11.45 -11.01 -4.01
CA LEU A 132 10.18 -11.58 -3.58
C LEU A 132 10.05 -13.00 -4.13
N ALA A 133 9.47 -13.87 -3.31
CA ALA A 133 8.96 -15.18 -3.73
C ALA A 133 7.44 -15.24 -3.54
N ALA A 134 6.76 -14.09 -3.71
CA ALA A 134 5.38 -13.91 -3.35
C ALA A 134 4.44 -14.36 -4.49
N ASN A 135 3.47 -15.21 -4.15
CA ASN A 135 2.38 -15.58 -5.05
C ASN A 135 1.37 -14.43 -5.22
N LEU A 136 1.34 -13.50 -4.26
CA LEU A 136 0.49 -12.33 -4.26
C LEU A 136 1.11 -11.18 -3.47
N VAL A 137 1.21 -10.01 -4.10
CA VAL A 137 1.41 -8.72 -3.43
C VAL A 137 0.11 -7.94 -3.50
N VAL A 138 -0.37 -7.36 -2.40
CA VAL A 138 -1.54 -6.47 -2.41
C VAL A 138 -1.12 -5.08 -1.97
N LEU A 139 -1.39 -4.08 -2.81
CA LEU A 139 -1.21 -2.67 -2.53
C LEU A 139 -2.57 -2.05 -2.18
N SER A 140 -2.96 -2.20 -0.91
CA SER A 140 -4.16 -1.56 -0.33
C SER A 140 -3.85 -0.07 -0.07
N ALA A 141 -3.77 0.66 -1.18
CA ALA A 141 -3.27 2.02 -1.24
C ALA A 141 -3.87 2.74 -2.45
N CYS A 142 -4.09 4.05 -2.34
CA CYS A 142 -4.68 4.86 -3.41
C CYS A 142 -3.87 4.85 -4.70
N GLN A 143 -4.57 4.78 -5.84
CA GLN A 143 -4.02 4.95 -7.20
C GLN A 143 -2.84 4.02 -7.56
N THR A 144 -2.72 2.86 -6.94
CA THR A 144 -1.55 1.99 -7.14
C THR A 144 -1.53 1.26 -8.49
N GLY A 145 -2.67 1.23 -9.18
CA GLY A 145 -2.89 0.65 -10.51
C GLY A 145 -3.07 1.69 -11.62
N LEU A 146 -3.07 2.99 -11.31
CA LEU A 146 -3.05 4.05 -12.33
C LEU A 146 -1.65 4.19 -12.92
N GLY A 147 -1.26 3.27 -13.79
CA GLY A 147 -0.25 3.57 -14.81
C GLY A 147 -0.92 4.34 -15.94
N GLN A 148 -0.43 5.53 -16.30
CA GLN A 148 -0.79 6.05 -17.63
C GLN A 148 -0.18 5.13 -18.69
N ASN A 149 -0.90 4.99 -19.81
CA ASN A 149 -0.40 4.29 -20.98
C ASN A 149 0.76 5.13 -21.56
N ILE A 150 1.99 4.85 -21.13
CA ILE A 150 3.16 5.47 -21.74
C ILE A 150 3.30 4.86 -23.11
N GLN A 151 3.11 5.69 -24.13
CA GLN A 151 3.14 5.29 -25.53
C GLN A 151 4.51 4.65 -25.83
N GLY A 152 4.54 3.32 -25.98
CA GLY A 152 5.76 2.54 -26.23
C GLY A 152 6.23 1.64 -25.08
N GLU A 153 5.75 1.82 -23.83
CA GLU A 153 6.22 1.04 -22.67
C GLU A 153 5.11 0.31 -21.87
N GLY A 154 3.83 0.63 -22.11
CA GLY A 154 2.68 0.07 -21.40
C GLY A 154 2.41 0.72 -20.03
N MET A 155 1.65 0.06 -19.14
CA MET A 155 1.43 0.52 -17.76
C MET A 155 2.72 0.41 -16.95
N VAL A 156 3.52 1.48 -16.91
CA VAL A 156 4.71 1.58 -16.05
C VAL A 156 4.29 2.19 -14.71
N GLY A 157 4.63 1.52 -13.60
CA GLY A 157 4.26 1.97 -12.26
C GLY A 157 4.64 0.93 -11.21
N LEU A 158 3.86 0.84 -10.14
CA LEU A 158 4.15 -0.05 -9.01
C LEU A 158 3.93 -1.53 -9.33
N THR A 159 2.87 -1.85 -10.09
CA THR A 159 2.54 -3.22 -10.49
C THR A 159 3.72 -3.91 -11.16
N ARG A 160 4.33 -3.27 -12.17
CA ARG A 160 5.48 -3.83 -12.89
C ARG A 160 6.72 -3.94 -11.99
N GLY A 161 6.95 -2.97 -11.11
CA GLY A 161 8.02 -3.02 -10.12
C GLY A 161 7.93 -4.25 -9.23
N PHE A 162 6.75 -4.51 -8.65
CA PHE A 162 6.55 -5.68 -7.78
C PHE A 162 6.60 -7.00 -8.57
N MET A 163 6.07 -7.05 -9.78
CA MET A 163 6.19 -8.23 -10.64
C MET A 163 7.66 -8.53 -11.00
N TYR A 164 8.44 -7.49 -11.34
CA TYR A 164 9.88 -7.63 -11.60
C TYR A 164 10.63 -8.12 -10.37
N ALA A 165 10.26 -7.64 -9.18
CA ALA A 165 10.83 -8.07 -7.92
C ALA A 165 10.52 -9.54 -7.55
N GLY A 166 9.64 -10.23 -8.31
CA GLY A 166 9.32 -11.64 -8.14
C GLY A 166 7.90 -11.93 -7.65
N ALA A 167 6.99 -10.94 -7.63
CA ALA A 167 5.59 -11.18 -7.35
C ALA A 167 4.88 -11.83 -8.56
N GLN A 168 4.23 -12.97 -8.37
CA GLN A 168 3.46 -13.62 -9.44
C GLN A 168 2.18 -12.84 -9.78
N ARG A 169 1.52 -12.31 -8.74
CA ARG A 169 0.31 -11.50 -8.87
C ARG A 169 0.44 -10.24 -8.04
N VAL A 170 -0.15 -9.15 -8.53
CA VAL A 170 -0.24 -7.89 -7.79
C VAL A 170 -1.68 -7.37 -7.79
N GLY A 171 -2.25 -7.18 -6.60
CA GLY A 171 -3.53 -6.51 -6.39
C GLY A 171 -3.32 -5.02 -6.19
N VAL A 172 -3.99 -4.20 -6.98
CA VAL A 172 -3.82 -2.73 -7.00
C VAL A 172 -5.15 -2.02 -7.13
N SER A 173 -5.19 -0.75 -6.72
CA SER A 173 -6.36 0.11 -6.85
C SER A 173 -6.29 1.01 -8.09
N LEU A 174 -7.41 1.20 -8.77
CA LEU A 174 -7.55 1.97 -10.00
C LEU A 174 -7.82 3.45 -9.76
N TRP A 175 -8.16 3.87 -8.55
CA TRP A 175 -8.42 5.26 -8.19
C TRP A 175 -8.13 5.51 -6.70
N ASN A 176 -8.41 6.72 -6.23
CA ASN A 176 -8.38 7.03 -4.79
C ASN A 176 -9.49 6.26 -4.08
N VAL A 177 -9.12 5.44 -3.11
CA VAL A 177 -10.05 4.57 -2.41
C VAL A 177 -10.42 5.15 -1.05
N ASP A 178 -11.61 4.80 -0.57
CA ASP A 178 -12.03 5.08 0.80
C ASP A 178 -11.34 4.14 1.79
N ASP A 179 -10.85 4.68 2.92
CA ASP A 179 -10.10 3.91 3.93
C ASP A 179 -10.96 2.80 4.55
N GLU A 180 -12.19 3.15 4.99
CA GLU A 180 -13.09 2.18 5.63
C GLU A 180 -13.60 1.13 4.63
N GLY A 181 -14.07 1.58 3.46
CA GLY A 181 -14.58 0.69 2.42
C GLY A 181 -13.51 -0.29 1.90
N THR A 182 -12.27 0.18 1.76
CA THR A 182 -11.13 -0.67 1.37
C THR A 182 -10.82 -1.70 2.44
N SER A 183 -10.80 -1.29 3.71
CA SER A 183 -10.60 -2.21 4.83
C SER A 183 -11.63 -3.33 4.81
N VAL A 184 -12.91 -3.00 4.63
CA VAL A 184 -13.98 -4.02 4.53
C VAL A 184 -13.78 -4.92 3.32
N LEU A 185 -13.47 -4.37 2.13
CA LEU A 185 -13.23 -5.17 0.92
C LEU A 185 -12.07 -6.16 1.12
N MET A 186 -10.95 -5.71 1.69
CA MET A 186 -9.75 -6.53 1.88
C MET A 186 -9.97 -7.62 2.91
N GLN A 187 -10.67 -7.34 4.01
CA GLN A 187 -11.08 -8.36 4.97
C GLN A 187 -11.88 -9.47 4.29
N LYS A 188 -12.88 -9.11 3.47
CA LYS A 188 -13.71 -10.09 2.73
C LYS A 188 -12.92 -10.85 1.67
N PHE A 189 -12.04 -10.16 0.95
CA PHE A 189 -11.14 -10.78 -0.02
C PHE A 189 -10.27 -11.87 0.63
N TYR A 190 -9.61 -11.55 1.73
CA TYR A 190 -8.75 -12.50 2.44
C TYR A 190 -9.54 -13.61 3.13
N GLN A 191 -10.72 -13.33 3.67
CA GLN A 191 -11.61 -14.35 4.23
C GLN A 191 -11.93 -15.42 3.17
N LYS A 192 -12.37 -14.99 1.98
CA LYS A 192 -12.71 -15.86 0.87
C LYS A 192 -11.51 -16.62 0.32
N MET A 193 -10.35 -15.99 0.27
CA MET A 193 -9.13 -16.62 -0.23
C MET A 193 -8.57 -17.65 0.76
N LEU A 194 -8.47 -17.31 2.05
CA LEU A 194 -7.74 -18.12 3.04
C LEU A 194 -8.64 -19.14 3.75
N GLN A 195 -9.89 -18.79 4.05
CA GLN A 195 -10.82 -19.70 4.74
C GLN A 195 -11.67 -20.52 3.76
N GLU A 196 -12.25 -19.85 2.75
CA GLU A 196 -13.06 -20.53 1.72
C GLU A 196 -12.20 -21.12 0.58
N LYS A 197 -10.89 -20.88 0.60
CA LYS A 197 -9.90 -21.44 -0.33
C LYS A 197 -10.16 -21.10 -1.80
N LEU A 198 -10.82 -19.97 -2.06
CA LEU A 198 -11.02 -19.48 -3.43
C LEU A 198 -9.70 -18.98 -4.02
N ALA A 199 -9.52 -19.17 -5.33
CA ALA A 199 -8.43 -18.55 -6.06
C ALA A 199 -8.51 -17.01 -5.95
N PRO A 200 -7.38 -16.26 -5.98
CA PRO A 200 -7.38 -14.82 -5.74
C PRO A 200 -8.40 -14.04 -6.59
N ALA A 201 -8.49 -14.30 -7.90
CA ALA A 201 -9.45 -13.63 -8.77
C ALA A 201 -10.91 -13.92 -8.37
N ALA A 202 -11.22 -15.16 -8.00
CA ALA A 202 -12.56 -15.56 -7.56
C ALA A 202 -12.90 -14.95 -6.18
N ALA A 203 -11.93 -14.92 -5.26
CA ALA A 203 -12.07 -14.31 -3.94
C ALA A 203 -12.35 -12.81 -4.04
N LEU A 204 -11.61 -12.09 -4.91
CA LEU A 204 -11.81 -10.65 -5.10
C LEU A 204 -13.19 -10.37 -5.67
N ARG A 205 -13.59 -11.09 -6.72
CA ARG A 205 -14.93 -10.96 -7.32
C ARG A 205 -16.03 -11.18 -6.28
N ALA A 206 -15.92 -12.26 -5.50
CA ALA A 206 -16.93 -12.58 -4.50
C ALA A 206 -17.00 -11.54 -3.37
N ALA A 207 -15.86 -10.96 -2.97
CA ALA A 207 -15.84 -9.84 -2.03
C ALA A 207 -16.51 -8.58 -2.61
N GLN A 208 -16.24 -8.27 -3.89
CA GLN A 208 -16.87 -7.14 -4.57
C GLN A 208 -18.40 -7.28 -4.66
N MET A 209 -18.89 -8.47 -5.02
CA MET A 209 -20.33 -8.76 -5.06
C MET A 209 -20.98 -8.64 -3.69
N GLU A 210 -20.28 -9.04 -2.62
CA GLU A 210 -20.78 -8.91 -1.25
C GLU A 210 -20.92 -7.43 -0.84
N LEU A 211 -19.90 -6.60 -1.10
CA LEU A 211 -19.98 -5.15 -0.83
C LEU A 211 -21.05 -4.46 -1.69
N MET A 212 -21.20 -4.87 -2.95
CA MET A 212 -22.25 -4.35 -3.85
C MET A 212 -23.66 -4.55 -3.27
N SER A 213 -23.88 -5.60 -2.48
CA SER A 213 -25.18 -5.89 -1.86
C SER A 213 -25.44 -5.10 -0.57
N GLN A 214 -24.41 -4.50 0.03
CA GLN A 214 -24.52 -3.74 1.28
C GLN A 214 -24.88 -2.29 0.99
N GLU A 215 -25.93 -1.76 1.63
CA GLU A 215 -26.43 -0.41 1.38
C GLU A 215 -25.35 0.68 1.50
N LYS A 216 -24.50 0.59 2.54
CA LYS A 216 -23.39 1.53 2.78
C LYS A 216 -22.35 1.51 1.65
N TRP A 217 -22.09 0.35 1.05
CA TRP A 217 -20.98 0.13 0.11
C TRP A 217 -21.44 -0.14 -1.33
N ARG A 218 -22.74 0.01 -1.62
CA ARG A 218 -23.35 -0.35 -2.91
C ARG A 218 -22.72 0.36 -4.11
N SER A 219 -22.23 1.58 -3.90
CA SER A 219 -21.58 2.37 -4.96
C SER A 219 -20.33 1.65 -5.50
N PRO A 220 -20.17 1.51 -6.84
CA PRO A 220 -18.97 0.92 -7.46
C PRO A 220 -17.66 1.56 -7.02
N TYR A 221 -17.70 2.82 -6.57
CA TYR A 221 -16.55 3.52 -6.01
C TYR A 221 -15.81 2.71 -4.93
N TYR A 222 -16.53 1.98 -4.07
CA TYR A 222 -15.96 1.24 -2.94
C TYR A 222 -15.41 -0.13 -3.32
N TRP A 223 -16.06 -0.86 -4.24
CA TRP A 223 -15.70 -2.25 -4.54
C TRP A 223 -15.03 -2.44 -5.90
N ALA A 224 -15.34 -1.63 -6.91
CA ALA A 224 -14.80 -1.79 -8.26
C ALA A 224 -13.36 -1.25 -8.40
N ALA A 225 -12.81 -0.65 -7.33
CA ALA A 225 -11.52 0.00 -7.37
C ALA A 225 -10.36 -0.99 -7.53
N PHE A 226 -10.50 -2.25 -7.12
CA PHE A 226 -9.39 -3.19 -7.08
C PHE A 226 -9.41 -4.18 -8.24
N MET A 227 -8.23 -4.46 -8.78
CA MET A 227 -7.98 -5.52 -9.75
C MET A 227 -6.71 -6.30 -9.42
N LEU A 228 -6.60 -7.51 -9.98
CA LEU A 228 -5.41 -8.35 -9.90
C LEU A 228 -4.72 -8.40 -11.27
N GLN A 229 -3.42 -8.12 -11.29
CA GLN A 229 -2.54 -8.30 -12.45
C GLN A 229 -1.65 -9.52 -12.24
N GLY A 230 -1.32 -10.25 -13.32
CA GLY A 230 -0.38 -11.38 -13.26
C GLY A 230 -1.03 -12.77 -13.22
N GLU A 231 -2.36 -12.86 -13.31
CA GLU A 231 -3.07 -14.12 -13.57
C GLU A 231 -2.88 -14.53 -15.05
N TRP A 232 -1.71 -15.06 -15.39
CA TRP A 232 -1.50 -15.77 -16.67
C TRP A 232 -1.39 -17.27 -16.40
N LYS A 233 -2.16 -18.06 -17.15
CA LYS A 233 -2.00 -19.51 -17.25
C LYS A 233 -1.19 -19.85 -18.49
#